data_AF-A0A0A0HQ44-F1
#
_entry.id   AF-A0A0A0HQ44-F1
#
_cell.length_a   1.000
_cell.length_b   1.000
_cell.length_c   1.000
_cell.angle_alpha   90.00
_cell.angle_beta   90.00
_cell.angle_gamma   90.00
#
_symmetry.space_group_name_H-M   'P 1'
#
loop_
_entity.id
_entity.type
_entity.pdbx_description
1 polymer ?
#
loop_
_entity_poly.entity_id
_entity_poly.type
_entity_poly.pdbx_seq_one_letter_code
_entity_poly.pdbx_strand_id
1 'polypeptide(L)'
;MTFRSEADMIALTEALYRADSARMQRLLTEEAGLRADLRQLEAMRRTAGEMPQEDASGYRAVGADLLWQGWIGQSKARLHSELARVLGRKGQLSRELHRSFGKYQAATQLSEEETRCAVQRRDRARTALLDSLAQLLRTYPD
;
A
#
# COMPACT_ATOMS: atom_id res chain seq x y z
N MET A 1 28.33 -19.56 2.54
CA MET A 1 27.94 -18.31 3.22
C MET A 1 26.49 -17.88 2.93
N THR A 2 25.69 -18.66 2.18
CA THR A 2 24.68 -18.09 1.27
C THR A 2 23.22 -18.16 1.75
N PHE A 3 22.77 -19.27 2.37
CA PHE A 3 21.34 -19.45 2.70
C PHE A 3 20.81 -18.48 3.77
N ARG A 4 21.63 -18.17 4.78
CA ARG A 4 21.26 -17.23 5.85
C ARG A 4 21.17 -15.79 5.33
N SER A 5 22.11 -15.41 4.46
CA SER A 5 22.13 -14.08 3.85
C SER A 5 20.94 -13.84 2.92
N GLU A 6 20.46 -14.87 2.23
CA GLU A 6 19.30 -14.79 1.34
C GLU A 6 18.00 -14.65 2.14
N ALA A 7 17.81 -15.52 3.15
CA ALA A 7 16.67 -15.42 4.06
C ALA A 7 16.63 -14.05 4.77
N ASP A 8 17.79 -13.53 5.19
CA ASP A 8 17.90 -12.20 5.82
C ASP A 8 17.53 -11.08 4.83
N MET A 9 17.88 -11.20 3.54
CA MET A 9 17.53 -10.22 2.51
C MET A 9 16.03 -10.21 2.20
N ILE A 10 15.41 -11.39 2.13
CA ILE A 10 13.95 -11.51 1.96
C ILE A 10 13.24 -10.90 3.17
N ALA A 11 13.64 -11.28 4.39
CA ALA A 11 13.05 -10.74 5.61
C ALA A 11 13.17 -9.21 5.70
N LEU A 12 14.32 -8.66 5.33
CA LEU A 12 14.54 -7.21 5.31
C LEU A 12 13.64 -6.51 4.28
N THR A 13 13.61 -7.01 3.04
CA THR A 13 12.82 -6.40 1.96
C THR A 13 11.32 -6.52 2.23
N GLU A 14 10.89 -7.63 2.81
CA GLU A 14 9.52 -7.82 3.30
C GLU A 14 9.16 -6.83 4.39
N ALA A 15 10.02 -6.65 5.40
CA ALA A 15 9.80 -5.70 6.48
C ALA A 15 9.66 -4.26 5.96
N LEU A 16 10.49 -3.86 5.00
CA LEU A 16 10.39 -2.56 4.33
C LEU A 16 9.07 -2.41 3.57
N TYR A 17 8.67 -3.42 2.79
CA TYR A 17 7.38 -3.41 2.08
C TYR A 17 6.19 -3.33 3.03
N ARG A 18 6.21 -4.07 4.14
CA ARG A 18 5.17 -4.02 5.18
C ARG A 18 5.10 -2.65 5.85
N ALA A 19 6.24 -2.03 6.14
CA ALA A 19 6.30 -0.69 6.71
C ALA A 19 5.70 0.35 5.75
N ASP A 20 6.04 0.29 4.46
CA ASP A 20 5.47 1.18 3.43
C ASP A 20 3.97 0.97 3.27
N SER A 21 3.52 -0.27 3.31
CA SER A 21 2.10 -0.64 3.23
C SER A 21 1.31 -0.08 4.40
N ALA A 22 1.85 -0.17 5.62
CA ALA A 22 1.25 0.40 6.82
C ALA A 22 1.17 1.94 6.74
N ARG A 23 2.21 2.59 6.21
CA ARG A 23 2.20 4.05 5.96
C ARG A 23 1.13 4.43 4.95
N MET A 24 0.95 3.64 3.87
CA MET A 24 -0.07 3.88 2.85
C MET A 24 -1.49 3.75 3.44
N GLN A 25 -1.73 2.73 4.26
CA GLN A 25 -3.03 2.54 4.93
C GLN A 25 -3.42 3.73 5.82
N ARG A 26 -2.46 4.31 6.55
CA ARG A 26 -2.69 5.52 7.34
C ARG A 26 -3.12 6.70 6.46
N LEU A 27 -2.47 6.91 5.32
CA LEU A 27 -2.84 7.97 4.38
C LEU A 27 -4.22 7.74 3.75
N LEU A 28 -4.58 6.50 3.42
CA LEU A 28 -5.92 6.18 2.91
C LEU A 28 -7.01 6.44 3.94
N THR A 29 -6.71 6.18 5.22
CA THR A 29 -7.62 6.50 6.33
C THR A 29 -7.80 8.00 6.49
N GLU A 30 -6.70 8.77 6.43
CA GLU A 30 -6.73 10.24 6.47
C GLU A 30 -7.53 10.81 5.28
N GLU A 31 -7.30 10.29 4.06
CA GLU A 31 -8.06 10.67 2.86
C GLU A 31 -9.56 10.40 3.01
N ALA A 32 -9.92 9.23 3.54
CA ALA A 32 -11.30 8.85 3.75
C ALA A 32 -12.01 9.77 4.77
N GLY A 33 -11.31 10.12 5.85
CA GLY A 33 -11.80 11.09 6.85
C GLY A 33 -12.08 12.45 6.23
N LEU A 34 -11.11 13.04 5.53
CA LEU A 34 -11.28 14.35 4.88
C LEU A 34 -12.44 14.36 3.87
N ARG A 35 -12.63 13.26 3.12
CA ARG A 35 -13.77 13.13 2.21
C ARG A 35 -15.10 12.95 2.94
N ALA A 36 -15.12 12.33 4.11
CA ALA A 36 -16.31 12.28 4.94
C ALA A 36 -16.68 13.68 5.46
N ASP A 37 -15.69 14.43 5.95
CA ASP A 37 -15.89 15.80 6.46
C ASP A 37 -16.41 16.74 5.37
N LEU A 38 -15.88 16.65 4.14
CA LEU A 38 -16.39 17.41 3.00
C LEU A 38 -17.85 17.07 2.69
N ARG A 39 -18.22 15.78 2.68
CA ARG A 39 -19.61 15.36 2.47
C ARG A 39 -20.54 15.84 3.57
N GLN A 40 -20.08 15.82 4.82
CA GLN A 40 -20.83 16.35 5.95
C GLN A 40 -21.04 17.85 5.82
N LEU A 41 -20.00 18.60 5.48
CA LEU A 41 -20.09 20.05 5.26
C LEU A 41 -21.09 20.39 4.13
N GLU A 42 -21.08 19.61 3.05
CA GLU A 42 -22.04 19.76 1.95
C GLU A 42 -23.47 19.38 2.33
N ALA A 43 -23.65 18.40 3.22
CA ALA A 43 -24.96 18.05 3.78
C ALA A 43 -25.51 19.19 4.65
N MET A 44 -24.69 19.73 5.56
CA MET A 44 -25.07 20.87 6.41
C MET A 44 -25.52 22.08 5.57
N ARG A 45 -24.78 22.38 4.49
CA ARG A 45 -25.14 23.47 3.58
C ARG A 45 -26.49 23.25 2.90
N ARG A 46 -26.78 22.01 2.47
CA ARG A 46 -28.07 21.68 1.82
C ARG A 46 -29.23 21.80 2.79
N THR A 47 -29.13 21.20 3.98
CA THR A 47 -30.19 21.23 4.99
C THR A 47 -30.56 22.64 5.40
N ALA A 48 -29.59 23.53 5.58
CA ALA A 48 -29.87 24.92 5.93
C ALA A 48 -30.40 25.76 4.76
N GLY A 49 -30.20 25.34 3.50
CA GLY A 49 -30.87 25.94 2.34
C GLY A 49 -32.31 25.46 2.13
N GLU A 50 -32.71 24.34 2.75
CA GLU A 50 -34.04 23.74 2.65
C GLU A 50 -35.01 24.21 3.77
N MET A 51 -34.53 24.96 4.77
CA MET A 51 -35.38 25.48 5.85
C MET A 51 -36.26 26.65 5.36
N PRO A 52 -37.59 26.62 5.61
CA PRO A 52 -38.50 27.72 5.24
C PRO A 52 -38.10 29.06 5.89
N GLN A 53 -38.09 30.14 5.11
CA GLN A 53 -37.71 31.50 5.55
C GLN A 53 -38.72 32.17 6.51
N GLU A 54 -39.84 31.52 6.84
CA GLU A 54 -40.99 32.15 7.50
C GLU A 54 -40.73 32.57 8.98
N ASP A 55 -39.67 32.07 9.62
CA ASP A 55 -39.32 32.40 11.02
C ASP A 55 -38.11 33.36 11.18
N ALA A 56 -37.51 33.83 10.07
CA ALA A 56 -36.27 34.60 10.11
C ALA A 56 -36.51 36.12 10.32
N SER A 57 -36.69 36.52 11.58
CA SER A 57 -36.64 37.92 12.02
C SER A 57 -35.44 38.68 11.40
N GLY A 58 -35.72 39.84 10.79
CA GLY A 58 -34.87 40.53 9.80
C GLY A 58 -33.47 40.98 10.23
N TYR A 59 -32.66 41.38 9.23
CA TYR A 59 -31.26 41.88 9.24
C TYR A 59 -30.22 41.08 10.05
N ARG A 60 -30.51 40.69 11.30
CA ARG A 60 -29.67 39.84 12.16
C ARG A 60 -29.59 38.41 11.62
N ALA A 61 -30.67 37.88 11.05
CA ALA A 61 -30.67 36.62 10.31
C ALA A 61 -29.78 36.66 9.06
N VAL A 62 -29.81 37.78 8.32
CA VAL A 62 -28.98 37.98 7.11
C VAL A 62 -27.49 38.08 7.47
N GLY A 63 -27.14 38.78 8.56
CA GLY A 63 -25.76 38.84 9.05
C GLY A 63 -25.25 37.48 9.56
N ALA A 64 -26.11 36.70 10.24
CA ALA A 64 -25.78 35.36 10.68
C ALA A 64 -25.57 34.39 9.51
N ASP A 65 -26.38 34.49 8.45
CA ASP A 65 -26.22 33.69 7.23
C ASP A 65 -24.90 34.03 6.51
N LEU A 66 -24.55 35.31 6.36
CA LEU A 66 -23.27 35.72 5.75
C LEU A 66 -22.05 35.18 6.50
N LEU A 67 -22.06 35.21 7.84
CA LEU A 67 -21.00 34.64 8.66
C LEU A 67 -20.92 33.12 8.52
N TRP A 68 -22.05 32.43 8.47
CA TRP A 68 -22.13 30.99 8.29
C TRP A 68 -21.66 30.56 6.88
N GLN A 69 -22.07 31.26 5.83
CA GLN A 69 -21.58 31.05 4.46
C GLN A 69 -20.06 31.28 4.37
N GLY A 70 -19.55 32.33 5.02
CA GLY A 70 -18.12 32.59 5.13
C GLY A 70 -17.37 31.45 5.81
N TRP A 71 -17.91 30.93 6.93
CA TRP A 71 -17.36 29.79 7.64
C TRP A 71 -17.35 28.51 6.79
N ILE A 72 -18.42 28.23 6.04
CA ILE A 72 -18.47 27.10 5.10
C ILE A 72 -17.39 27.24 4.03
N GLY A 73 -17.25 28.42 3.43
CA GLY A 73 -16.24 28.69 2.41
C GLY A 73 -14.82 28.45 2.92
N GLN A 74 -14.49 29.00 4.10
CA GLN A 74 -13.18 28.81 4.74
C GLN A 74 -12.94 27.35 5.13
N SER A 75 -13.94 26.67 5.69
CA SER A 75 -13.85 25.26 6.07
C SER A 75 -13.63 24.36 4.86
N LYS A 76 -14.34 24.61 3.75
CA LYS A 76 -14.17 23.89 2.49
C LYS A 76 -12.78 24.11 1.90
N ALA A 77 -12.30 25.35 1.89
CA ALA A 77 -10.95 25.66 1.40
C ALA A 77 -9.88 24.92 2.22
N ARG A 78 -9.99 24.93 3.56
CA ARG A 78 -9.09 24.20 4.45
C ARG A 78 -9.08 22.70 4.17
N LEU A 79 -10.26 22.07 4.11
CA LEU A 79 -10.38 20.64 3.83
C LEU A 79 -9.82 20.26 2.46
N HIS A 80 -10.02 21.07 1.43
CA HIS A 80 -9.42 20.82 0.11
C HIS A 80 -7.89 20.96 0.12
N SER A 81 -7.34 21.96 0.81
CA SER A 81 -5.89 22.11 0.97
C SER A 81 -5.28 20.91 1.70
N GLU A 82 -5.92 20.43 2.77
CA GLU A 82 -5.50 19.23 3.49
C GLU A 82 -5.57 17.98 2.61
N LEU A 83 -6.66 17.82 1.85
CA LEU A 83 -6.83 16.70 0.92
C LEU A 83 -5.76 16.72 -0.18
N ALA A 84 -5.47 17.89 -0.76
CA ALA A 84 -4.42 18.03 -1.76
C ALA A 84 -3.05 17.62 -1.20
N ARG A 85 -2.75 17.98 0.05
CA ARG A 85 -1.52 17.57 0.74
C ARG A 85 -1.46 16.05 0.97
N VAL A 86 -2.57 15.42 1.37
CA VAL A 86 -2.67 13.95 1.51
C VAL A 86 -2.45 13.27 0.16
N LEU A 87 -3.09 13.75 -0.90
CA LEU A 87 -2.93 13.19 -2.25
C LEU A 87 -1.49 13.32 -2.76
N GLY A 88 -0.82 14.45 -2.49
CA GLY A 88 0.59 14.64 -2.79
C GLY A 88 1.48 13.62 -2.07
N ARG A 89 1.30 13.44 -0.75
CA ARG A 89 2.03 12.43 0.04
C ARG A 89 1.74 11.00 -0.44
N LYS A 90 0.49 10.69 -0.76
CA LYS A 90 0.08 9.38 -1.31
C LYS A 90 0.77 9.10 -2.65
N GLY A 91 0.87 10.09 -3.53
CA GLY A 91 1.60 9.95 -4.80
C GLY A 91 3.10 9.67 -4.59
N GLN A 92 3.74 10.31 -3.62
CA GLN A 92 5.14 10.04 -3.27
C GLN A 92 5.32 8.63 -2.69
N LEU A 93 4.53 8.28 -1.67
CA LEU A 93 4.61 6.98 -1.00
C LEU A 93 4.25 5.82 -1.93
N SER A 94 3.35 6.03 -2.89
CA SER A 94 3.03 5.04 -3.91
C SER A 94 4.29 4.59 -4.64
N ARG A 95 5.15 5.52 -5.07
CA ARG A 95 6.41 5.16 -5.75
C ARG A 95 7.36 4.38 -4.85
N GLU A 96 7.43 4.73 -3.57
CA GLU A 96 8.26 4.01 -2.59
C GLU A 96 7.74 2.58 -2.37
N LEU A 97 6.43 2.43 -2.20
CA LEU A 97 5.76 1.14 -2.03
C LEU A 97 5.99 0.21 -3.24
N HIS A 98 5.90 0.74 -4.47
CA HIS A 98 6.21 -0.05 -5.67
C HIS A 98 7.67 -0.51 -5.69
N ARG A 99 8.61 0.34 -5.23
CA ARG A 99 10.03 -0.01 -5.17
C ARG A 99 10.32 -1.06 -4.09
N SER A 100 9.75 -0.94 -2.89
CA SER A 100 9.95 -1.93 -1.83
C SER A 100 9.31 -3.26 -2.18
N PHE A 101 8.12 -3.24 -2.78
CA PHE A 101 7.48 -4.44 -3.34
C PHE A 101 8.35 -5.11 -4.42
N GLY A 102 8.85 -4.34 -5.40
CA GLY A 102 9.71 -4.87 -6.44
C GLY A 102 11.01 -5.49 -5.91
N LYS A 103 11.62 -4.89 -4.88
CA LYS A 103 12.80 -5.46 -4.20
C LYS A 103 12.47 -6.78 -3.48
N TYR A 104 11.35 -6.82 -2.77
CA TYR A 104 10.88 -8.04 -2.08
C TYR A 104 10.59 -9.16 -3.09
N GLN A 105 9.91 -8.84 -4.19
CA GLN A 105 9.62 -9.80 -5.25
C GLN A 105 10.90 -10.33 -5.89
N ALA A 106 11.86 -9.45 -6.22
CA ALA A 106 13.14 -9.86 -6.81
C ALA A 106 13.96 -10.75 -5.86
N ALA A 107 14.02 -10.41 -4.56
CA ALA A 107 14.72 -11.22 -3.57
C ALA A 107 14.10 -12.62 -3.43
N THR A 108 12.76 -12.69 -3.44
CA THR A 108 12.03 -13.96 -3.38
C THR A 108 12.27 -14.80 -4.62
N GLN A 109 12.20 -14.20 -5.81
CA GLN A 109 12.44 -14.90 -7.09
C GLN A 109 13.86 -15.46 -7.17
N LEU A 110 14.87 -14.69 -6.75
CA LEU A 110 16.25 -15.14 -6.76
C LEU A 110 16.45 -16.39 -5.86
N SER A 111 15.81 -16.41 -4.70
CA SER A 111 15.86 -17.55 -3.78
C SER A 111 15.16 -18.80 -4.28
N GLU A 112 14.03 -18.62 -4.94
CA GLU A 112 13.35 -19.73 -5.62
C GLU A 112 14.22 -20.32 -6.75
N GLU A 113 14.90 -19.46 -7.52
CA GLU A 113 15.81 -19.88 -8.58
C GLU A 113 17.05 -20.60 -8.04
N GLU A 114 17.68 -20.08 -6.98
CA GLU A 114 18.81 -20.74 -6.31
C GLU A 114 18.42 -22.11 -5.76
N THR A 115 17.28 -22.18 -5.08
CA THR A 115 16.74 -23.44 -4.54
C THR A 115 16.46 -24.44 -5.65
N ARG A 116 15.82 -24.01 -6.75
CA ARG A 116 15.54 -24.85 -7.91
C ARG A 116 16.83 -25.36 -8.56
N CYS A 117 17.83 -24.50 -8.74
CA CYS A 117 19.14 -24.90 -9.25
C CYS A 117 19.84 -25.92 -8.35
N ALA A 118 19.79 -25.72 -7.02
CA ALA A 118 20.40 -26.64 -6.06
C ALA A 118 19.73 -28.02 -6.09
N VAL A 119 18.39 -28.08 -6.18
CA VAL A 119 17.62 -29.32 -6.31
C VAL A 119 18.00 -30.03 -7.62
N GLN A 120 17.97 -29.33 -8.76
CA GLN A 120 18.35 -29.92 -10.05
C GLN A 120 19.78 -30.47 -10.07
N ARG A 121 20.73 -29.77 -9.44
CA ARG A 121 22.12 -30.25 -9.32
C ARG A 121 22.19 -31.54 -8.49
N ARG A 122 21.45 -31.60 -7.37
CA ARG A 122 21.35 -32.81 -6.54
C ARG A 122 20.74 -33.98 -7.31
N ASP A 123 19.65 -33.73 -8.02
CA ASP A 123 18.97 -34.78 -8.80
C ASP A 123 19.90 -35.32 -9.89
N ARG A 124 20.55 -34.45 -10.68
CA ARG A 124 21.53 -34.87 -11.70
C ARG A 124 22.67 -35.67 -11.12
N ALA A 125 23.23 -35.24 -9.99
CA ALA A 125 24.30 -35.98 -9.31
C ALA A 125 23.84 -37.36 -8.84
N ARG A 126 22.60 -37.46 -8.34
CA ARG A 126 21.99 -38.73 -7.93
C ARG A 126 21.78 -39.67 -9.10
N THR A 127 21.24 -39.17 -10.22
CA THR A 127 21.01 -39.99 -11.42
C THR A 127 22.33 -40.52 -11.98
N ALA A 128 23.35 -39.67 -12.09
CA ALA A 128 24.68 -40.08 -12.56
C ALA A 128 25.32 -41.18 -11.69
N LEU A 129 25.07 -41.15 -10.38
CA LEU A 129 25.57 -42.17 -9.44
C LEU A 129 24.81 -43.49 -9.59
N LEU A 130 23.49 -43.45 -9.81
CA LEU A 130 22.71 -44.66 -10.10
C LEU A 130 23.14 -45.30 -11.44
N ASP A 131 23.38 -44.48 -12.46
CA ASP A 131 23.84 -44.95 -13.76
C ASP A 131 25.22 -45.62 -13.68
N SER A 132 26.14 -45.05 -12.89
CA SER A 132 27.47 -45.64 -12.69
C SER A 132 27.42 -46.97 -11.93
N LEU A 133 26.56 -47.08 -10.91
CA LEU A 133 26.31 -48.35 -10.21
C LEU A 133 25.72 -49.41 -11.14
N ALA A 134 24.76 -49.02 -11.99
CA ALA A 134 24.16 -49.92 -12.96
C ALA A 134 25.18 -50.43 -14.00
N GLN A 135 26.14 -49.58 -14.42
CA GLN A 135 27.24 -49.99 -15.29
C GLN A 135 28.16 -51.01 -14.63
N LEU A 136 28.53 -50.82 -13.35
CA LEU A 136 29.38 -51.76 -12.61
C LEU A 136 28.74 -53.14 -12.48
N LEU A 137 27.43 -53.20 -12.21
CA LEU A 137 26.68 -54.46 -12.16
C LEU A 137 26.59 -55.16 -13.52
N ARG A 138 26.73 -54.42 -14.62
CA ARG A 138 26.71 -54.98 -15.99
C ARG A 138 28.06 -55.51 -16.44
N THR A 139 29.16 -54.92 -15.97
CA THR A 139 30.52 -55.30 -16.33
C THR A 139 31.09 -56.43 -15.48
N TYR A 140 30.42 -56.77 -14.37
CA TYR A 140 30.69 -57.97 -13.57
C TYR A 140 29.47 -58.91 -13.58
N PRO A 141 29.18 -59.58 -14.70
CA PRO A 141 28.28 -60.73 -14.67
C PRO A 141 29.02 -61.89 -14.00
N ASP A 142 28.38 -62.58 -13.05
CA ASP A 142 28.86 -63.85 -12.51
C ASP A 142 29.16 -64.88 -13.61
#